data_AF-A0A7V2PCF2-F1
#
_entry.id   AF-A0A7V2PCF2-F1
#
_cell.length_a   1.000
_cell.length_b   1.000
_cell.length_c   1.000
_cell.angle_alpha   90.00
_cell.angle_beta   90.00
_cell.angle_gamma   90.00
#
_symmetry.space_group_name_H-M   'P 1'
#
loop_
_entity.id
_entity.type
_entity.pdbx_description
1 polymer ?
#
loop_
_entity_poly.entity_id
_entity_poly.type
_entity_poly.pdbx_seq_one_letter_code
_entity_poly.pdbx_strand_id
1 'polypeptide(L)'
;MAYLDAAKIAAIVRVIGPASLRRQMLNTILPEIATAIATDAAAPLAAMPAVPGVAEALKLVQLDANLAVDVVRTASLMLGASGAEVAVTATAGEINQLAGTDFAAEFAQLEGLEAEFAALAGMDPELALLNGLTVGSAVLNALISNPGRRAINILYVPDASNADGDTVTIGADVYELDTHVVETITPGNIRVNVSGGTTAFSQGTLTIGVVQPLAGDTMTIGAKVYTFVPDGTGNADGEIDIGVDVAECRLNIAGAINGVAPQAHNVAHTLVTAGAFIANDLIITALEGGVAGDLIATTETFTDAGNFFDAATLGTTTAGVDPTAAEVTDALIAAINLSATELVTAVDIGTTEILLVADAVGAITIACTETFTGAASVWAAANMFGGAAAAGISAVAQSRVPVATEVTLGNMHFMFDFTPTFVAVQVRTTATGAVVAWDGALTITGGQVSLDNSGAVDWSVAETVSVLAYA
;
A
#
# COMPACT_ATOMS: atom_id res chain seq x y z
N MET A 1 -20.55 -34.96 92.67
CA MET A 1 -21.35 -35.28 93.87
C MET A 1 -21.19 -34.14 94.88
N ALA A 2 -22.09 -33.16 94.82
CA ALA A 2 -22.34 -32.25 95.95
C ALA A 2 -23.61 -32.75 96.65
N TYR A 3 -23.81 -32.34 97.91
CA TYR A 3 -24.99 -32.58 98.77
C TYR A 3 -24.89 -33.76 99.75
N LEU A 4 -23.99 -33.65 100.70
CA LEU A 4 -24.27 -33.86 102.13
C LEU A 4 -23.04 -33.41 102.91
N ASP A 5 -22.93 -32.11 103.18
CA ASP A 5 -21.88 -31.63 104.07
C ASP A 5 -22.17 -32.05 105.51
N ALA A 6 -21.10 -32.07 106.31
CA ALA A 6 -21.13 -32.45 107.72
C ALA A 6 -22.22 -31.70 108.52
N ALA A 7 -22.55 -30.46 108.14
CA ALA A 7 -23.56 -29.66 108.83
C ALA A 7 -24.98 -30.18 108.59
N LYS A 8 -25.28 -30.66 107.37
CA LYS A 8 -26.60 -31.27 107.06
C LYS A 8 -26.78 -32.64 107.72
N ILE A 9 -25.72 -33.42 107.86
CA ILE A 9 -25.75 -34.70 108.60
C ILE A 9 -25.94 -34.46 110.10
N ALA A 10 -25.26 -33.47 110.67
CA ALA A 10 -25.43 -33.07 112.07
C ALA A 10 -26.88 -32.64 112.38
N ALA A 11 -27.56 -32.00 111.43
CA ALA A 11 -28.97 -31.59 111.57
C ALA A 11 -29.93 -32.79 111.61
N ILE A 12 -29.69 -33.84 110.83
CA ILE A 12 -30.51 -35.07 110.80
C ILE A 12 -30.29 -35.90 112.07
N VAL A 13 -29.03 -36.05 112.50
CA VAL A 13 -28.66 -36.78 113.73
C VAL A 13 -29.25 -36.10 114.97
N ARG A 14 -29.52 -34.78 114.93
CA ARG A 14 -30.20 -34.09 116.03
C ARG A 14 -31.65 -34.51 116.25
N VAL A 15 -32.31 -35.15 115.28
CA VAL A 15 -33.75 -35.46 115.32
C VAL A 15 -34.01 -36.95 115.58
N ILE A 16 -33.01 -37.81 115.41
CA ILE A 16 -33.18 -39.27 115.43
C ILE A 16 -32.24 -39.87 116.49
N GLY A 17 -32.82 -40.38 117.59
CA GLY A 17 -32.13 -41.24 118.56
C GLY A 17 -31.89 -40.65 119.97
N PRO A 18 -31.72 -41.51 120.99
CA PRO A 18 -31.50 -41.10 122.38
C PRO A 18 -30.20 -40.31 122.56
N ALA A 19 -30.13 -39.45 123.60
CA ALA A 19 -29.11 -38.43 123.76
C ALA A 19 -27.64 -38.93 123.80
N SER A 20 -27.43 -40.19 124.18
CA SER A 20 -26.11 -40.84 124.16
C SER A 20 -25.60 -41.08 122.74
N LEU A 21 -26.44 -41.61 121.85
CA LEU A 21 -26.10 -41.89 120.45
C LEU A 21 -25.81 -40.60 119.66
N ARG A 22 -26.61 -39.56 119.92
CA ARG A 22 -26.41 -38.21 119.36
C ARG A 22 -25.02 -37.66 119.66
N ARG A 23 -24.55 -37.85 120.90
CA ARG A 23 -23.25 -37.34 121.37
C ARG A 23 -22.09 -38.09 120.72
N GLN A 24 -22.22 -39.40 120.54
CA GLN A 24 -21.20 -40.24 119.90
C GLN A 24 -21.04 -39.92 118.41
N MET A 25 -22.16 -39.71 117.69
CA MET A 25 -22.09 -39.37 116.26
C MET A 25 -21.51 -37.97 116.00
N LEU A 26 -21.87 -36.97 116.82
CA LEU A 26 -21.40 -35.58 116.65
C LEU A 26 -19.93 -35.39 117.04
N ASN A 27 -19.48 -36.01 118.14
CA ASN A 27 -18.16 -35.69 118.70
C ASN A 27 -17.04 -36.63 118.23
N THR A 28 -17.36 -37.80 117.68
CA THR A 28 -16.36 -38.79 117.29
C THR A 28 -16.40 -39.08 115.80
N ILE A 29 -17.57 -39.48 115.30
CA ILE A 29 -17.70 -40.00 113.93
C ILE A 29 -17.62 -38.87 112.88
N LEU A 30 -18.29 -37.73 113.11
CA LEU A 30 -18.28 -36.62 112.16
C LEU A 30 -16.89 -35.99 111.94
N PRO A 31 -16.08 -35.75 112.98
CA PRO A 31 -14.69 -35.35 112.81
C PRO A 31 -13.84 -36.37 112.05
N GLU A 32 -14.00 -37.68 112.32
CA GLU A 32 -13.27 -38.74 111.60
C GLU A 32 -13.63 -38.78 110.12
N ILE A 33 -14.91 -38.58 109.77
CA ILE A 33 -15.36 -38.48 108.37
C ILE A 33 -14.73 -37.24 107.69
N ALA A 34 -14.67 -36.10 108.39
CA ALA A 34 -14.04 -34.90 107.85
C ALA A 34 -12.53 -35.09 107.60
N THR A 35 -11.84 -35.80 108.49
CA THR A 35 -10.42 -36.15 108.33
C THR A 35 -10.20 -37.15 107.19
N ALA A 36 -11.07 -38.14 107.02
CA ALA A 36 -11.00 -39.11 105.92
C ALA A 36 -11.19 -38.45 104.54
N ILE A 37 -12.13 -37.51 104.41
CA ILE A 37 -12.34 -36.76 103.16
C ILE A 37 -11.12 -35.90 102.82
N ALA A 38 -10.45 -35.31 103.82
CA ALA A 38 -9.24 -34.52 103.61
C ALA A 38 -8.01 -35.35 103.24
N THR A 39 -7.97 -36.65 103.60
CA THR A 39 -6.86 -37.56 103.26
C THR A 39 -7.06 -38.27 101.91
N ASP A 40 -8.28 -38.30 101.37
CA ASP A 40 -8.59 -38.91 100.05
C ASP A 40 -8.23 -38.00 98.85
N ALA A 41 -7.93 -36.72 99.09
CA ALA A 41 -7.44 -35.79 98.06
C ALA A 41 -5.98 -36.06 97.62
N ALA A 42 -5.27 -36.97 98.30
CA ALA A 42 -3.86 -37.29 98.04
C ALA A 42 -3.62 -38.74 97.58
N ALA A 43 -4.66 -39.50 97.22
CA ALA A 43 -4.52 -40.82 96.63
C ALA A 43 -4.36 -40.74 95.08
N PRO A 44 -3.33 -41.34 94.47
CA PRO A 44 -3.22 -41.43 93.02
C PRO A 44 -4.34 -42.32 92.45
N LEU A 45 -5.00 -41.80 91.41
CA LEU A 45 -6.14 -42.34 90.66
C LEU A 45 -5.79 -43.65 89.90
N ALA A 46 -5.29 -44.68 90.59
CA ALA A 46 -4.66 -45.84 89.96
C ALA A 46 -5.44 -47.16 90.11
N ALA A 47 -6.70 -47.13 90.52
CA ALA A 47 -7.47 -48.37 90.70
C ALA A 47 -8.98 -48.22 90.42
N MET A 48 -9.35 -47.61 89.30
CA MET A 48 -10.67 -47.86 88.71
C MET A 48 -10.54 -48.97 87.64
N PRO A 49 -11.23 -50.11 87.79
CA PRO A 49 -11.20 -51.18 86.81
C PRO A 49 -11.83 -50.68 85.51
N ALA A 50 -11.06 -50.72 84.43
CA ALA A 50 -11.52 -50.29 83.10
C ALA A 50 -12.70 -51.16 82.65
N VAL A 51 -13.87 -50.53 82.48
CA VAL A 51 -14.99 -51.10 81.73
C VAL A 51 -14.71 -50.85 80.25
N PRO A 52 -14.64 -51.87 79.39
CA PRO A 52 -14.49 -51.68 77.95
C PRO A 52 -15.70 -50.91 77.39
N GLY A 53 -15.47 -49.76 76.77
CA GLY A 53 -16.46 -49.12 75.89
C GLY A 53 -16.94 -47.70 76.23
N VAL A 54 -16.46 -47.05 77.30
CA VAL A 54 -16.70 -45.60 77.50
C VAL A 54 -15.44 -44.96 78.07
N ALA A 55 -14.67 -44.28 77.22
CA ALA A 55 -13.70 -43.29 77.70
C ALA A 55 -14.51 -42.03 78.04
N GLU A 56 -14.92 -41.87 79.30
CA GLU A 56 -15.25 -40.54 79.80
C GLU A 56 -13.95 -39.72 79.66
N ALA A 57 -13.99 -38.69 78.80
CA ALA A 57 -12.85 -37.83 78.53
C ALA A 57 -12.44 -37.10 79.82
N LEU A 58 -11.58 -37.74 80.62
CA LEU A 58 -10.71 -37.03 81.54
C LEU A 58 -9.84 -36.11 80.68
N LYS A 59 -9.95 -34.80 80.93
CA LYS A 59 -9.13 -33.74 80.34
C LYS A 59 -7.63 -33.97 80.59
N LEU A 60 -6.98 -34.84 79.83
CA LEU A 60 -5.58 -35.24 80.02
C LEU A 60 -4.85 -35.38 78.67
N VAL A 61 -4.88 -34.33 77.87
CA VAL A 61 -3.71 -34.03 77.02
C VAL A 61 -3.02 -32.85 77.69
N GLN A 62 -2.06 -33.15 78.56
CA GLN A 62 -1.25 -32.13 79.23
C GLN A 62 -0.08 -31.80 78.31
N LEU A 63 -0.23 -30.75 77.52
CA LEU A 63 0.81 -30.26 76.61
C LEU A 63 1.82 -29.42 77.39
N ASP A 64 3.08 -29.45 76.97
CA ASP A 64 4.11 -28.57 77.51
C ASP A 64 3.99 -27.14 76.92
N ALA A 65 4.98 -26.29 77.19
CA ALA A 65 4.96 -24.89 76.73
C ALA A 65 4.96 -24.73 75.20
N ASN A 66 5.33 -25.77 74.43
CA ASN A 66 5.31 -25.74 72.98
C ASN A 66 3.91 -26.06 72.41
N LEU A 67 2.96 -26.48 73.27
CA LEU A 67 1.58 -26.81 72.91
C LEU A 67 1.44 -27.83 71.77
N ALA A 68 2.47 -28.65 71.52
CA ALA A 68 2.49 -29.69 70.51
C ALA A 68 2.51 -31.09 71.15
N VAL A 69 1.90 -32.07 70.47
CA VAL A 69 2.04 -33.48 70.83
C VAL A 69 3.17 -34.06 70.00
N ASP A 70 4.38 -34.16 70.56
CA ASP A 70 5.56 -34.61 69.83
C ASP A 70 5.50 -36.11 69.48
N VAL A 71 4.87 -36.93 70.33
CA VAL A 71 4.74 -38.38 70.08
C VAL A 71 3.41 -38.90 70.60
N VAL A 72 2.59 -39.46 69.71
CA VAL A 72 1.41 -40.26 70.07
C VAL A 72 1.77 -41.74 69.91
N ARG A 73 1.83 -42.48 71.02
CA ARG A 73 1.97 -43.95 70.99
C ARG A 73 0.61 -44.59 71.24
N THR A 74 0.00 -45.12 70.19
CA THR A 74 -1.28 -45.84 70.26
C THR A 74 -1.19 -47.14 69.45
N ALA A 75 -2.02 -48.13 69.80
CA ALA A 75 -2.15 -49.36 69.01
C ALA A 75 -2.87 -49.10 67.67
N SER A 76 -3.76 -48.10 67.64
CA SER A 76 -4.43 -47.60 66.43
C SER A 76 -4.80 -46.13 66.61
N LEU A 77 -4.46 -45.28 65.63
CA LEU A 77 -4.93 -43.89 65.60
C LEU A 77 -6.21 -43.83 64.78
N MET A 78 -7.28 -43.30 65.36
CA MET A 78 -8.58 -43.14 64.73
C MET A 78 -8.82 -41.65 64.50
N LEU A 79 -9.20 -41.24 63.29
CA LEU A 79 -9.53 -39.84 62.97
C LEU A 79 -10.96 -39.76 62.44
N GLY A 80 -11.73 -38.78 62.90
CA GLY A 80 -13.11 -38.55 62.47
C GLY A 80 -13.99 -37.99 63.58
N ALA A 81 -15.24 -37.70 63.22
CA ALA A 81 -16.26 -37.34 64.20
C ALA A 81 -16.67 -38.58 65.01
N SER A 82 -17.15 -38.36 66.24
CA SER A 82 -17.52 -39.46 67.13
C SER A 82 -18.59 -40.38 66.50
N GLY A 83 -18.30 -41.68 66.45
CA GLY A 83 -19.18 -42.70 65.85
C GLY A 83 -19.00 -42.91 64.34
N ALA A 84 -18.06 -42.20 63.70
CA ALA A 84 -17.69 -42.37 62.29
C ALA A 84 -16.16 -42.33 62.10
N GLU A 85 -15.41 -42.68 63.14
CA GLU A 85 -13.96 -42.62 63.11
C GLU A 85 -13.39 -43.68 62.16
N VAL A 86 -12.38 -43.29 61.38
CA VAL A 86 -11.68 -44.17 60.44
C VAL A 86 -10.26 -44.42 60.93
N ALA A 87 -9.83 -45.68 60.87
CA ALA A 87 -8.51 -46.08 61.32
C ALA A 87 -7.48 -45.54 60.34
N VAL A 88 -6.49 -44.81 60.85
CA VAL A 88 -5.31 -44.47 60.07
C VAL A 88 -4.52 -45.76 59.87
N THR A 89 -4.64 -46.33 58.67
CA THR A 89 -3.96 -47.57 58.25
C THR A 89 -2.72 -47.30 57.41
N ALA A 90 -2.45 -46.02 57.09
CA ALA A 90 -1.25 -45.60 56.38
C ALA A 90 0.01 -45.98 57.17
N THR A 91 0.99 -46.55 56.47
CA THR A 91 2.30 -46.88 57.00
C THR A 91 3.09 -45.63 57.35
N ALA A 92 4.14 -45.76 58.18
CA ALA A 92 5.02 -44.64 58.52
C ALA A 92 5.68 -44.00 57.26
N GLY A 93 5.88 -44.79 56.20
CA GLY A 93 6.37 -44.28 54.91
C GLY A 93 5.35 -43.42 54.19
N GLU A 94 4.07 -43.82 54.18
CA GLU A 94 2.99 -43.07 53.53
C GLU A 94 2.63 -41.78 54.27
N ILE A 95 2.69 -41.78 55.60
CA ILE A 95 2.48 -40.56 56.41
C ILE A 95 3.63 -39.56 56.19
N ASN A 96 4.87 -40.05 56.04
CA ASN A 96 6.05 -39.19 55.82
C ASN A 96 6.24 -38.71 54.37
N GLN A 97 5.45 -39.20 53.40
CA GLN A 97 5.53 -38.71 52.02
C GLN A 97 5.18 -37.22 51.90
N LEU A 98 4.33 -36.68 52.79
CA LEU A 98 3.98 -35.25 52.82
C LEU A 98 5.12 -34.32 53.24
N ALA A 99 6.18 -34.84 53.88
CA ALA A 99 7.31 -34.03 54.38
C ALA A 99 8.56 -34.07 53.47
N GLY A 100 8.54 -34.83 52.37
CA GLY A 100 9.73 -35.08 51.55
C GLY A 100 9.52 -35.16 50.04
N THR A 101 8.29 -35.02 49.53
CA THR A 101 8.06 -34.91 48.09
C THR A 101 8.35 -33.48 47.64
N ASP A 102 9.46 -33.30 46.94
CA ASP A 102 9.76 -32.06 46.22
C ASP A 102 8.82 -31.95 45.02
N PHE A 103 7.64 -31.38 45.27
CA PHE A 103 6.65 -31.10 44.24
C PHE A 103 7.16 -30.08 43.20
N ALA A 104 8.36 -29.51 43.33
CA ALA A 104 8.90 -28.56 42.36
C ALA A 104 9.07 -29.18 40.97
N ALA A 105 9.42 -30.46 40.85
CA ALA A 105 9.55 -31.12 39.55
C ALA A 105 8.19 -31.34 38.87
N GLU A 106 7.16 -31.70 39.63
CA GLU A 106 5.79 -31.90 39.12
C GLU A 106 5.09 -30.56 38.87
N PHE A 107 5.39 -29.53 39.67
CA PHE A 107 4.93 -28.15 39.44
C PHE A 107 5.57 -27.54 38.20
N ALA A 108 6.87 -27.77 37.96
CA ALA A 108 7.56 -27.34 36.75
C ALA A 108 7.02 -28.03 35.48
N GLN A 109 6.57 -29.29 35.58
CA GLN A 109 5.88 -29.97 34.47
C GLN A 109 4.51 -29.34 34.19
N LEU A 110 3.77 -28.94 35.23
CA LEU A 110 2.49 -28.24 35.09
C LEU A 110 2.65 -26.82 34.52
N GLU A 111 3.65 -26.06 34.96
CA GLU A 111 3.99 -24.75 34.38
C GLU A 111 4.42 -24.87 32.91
N GLY A 112 5.14 -25.93 32.55
CA GLY A 112 5.50 -26.25 31.16
C GLY A 112 4.27 -26.54 30.28
N LEU A 113 3.28 -27.26 30.81
CA LEU A 113 2.00 -27.53 30.15
C LEU A 113 1.17 -26.26 29.96
N GLU A 114 1.20 -25.33 30.92
CA GLU A 114 0.49 -24.05 30.82
C GLU A 114 1.12 -23.15 29.74
N ALA A 115 2.45 -23.17 29.61
CA ALA A 115 3.17 -22.51 28.52
C ALA A 115 2.88 -23.15 27.15
N GLU A 116 2.77 -24.48 27.08
CA GLU A 116 2.44 -25.20 25.85
C GLU A 116 0.97 -24.96 25.43
N PHE A 117 0.04 -24.88 26.38
CA PHE A 117 -1.35 -24.51 26.14
C PHE A 117 -1.50 -23.04 25.68
N ALA A 118 -0.70 -22.12 26.25
CA ALA A 118 -0.63 -20.74 25.80
C ALA A 118 -0.03 -20.60 24.39
N ALA A 119 0.95 -21.44 24.03
CA ALA A 119 1.49 -21.50 22.68
C ALA A 119 0.46 -22.05 21.67
N LEU A 120 -0.31 -23.08 22.05
CA LEU A 120 -1.42 -23.60 21.24
C LEU A 120 -2.53 -22.56 21.05
N ALA A 121 -2.91 -21.84 22.11
CA ALA A 121 -3.87 -20.73 22.03
C ALA A 121 -3.34 -19.55 21.19
N GLY A 122 -2.01 -19.39 21.11
CA GLY A 122 -1.35 -18.44 20.20
C GLY A 122 -1.32 -18.88 18.74
N MET A 123 -1.68 -20.13 18.41
CA MET A 123 -1.87 -20.61 17.03
C MET A 123 -3.29 -20.38 16.51
N ASP A 124 -4.26 -20.10 17.37
CA ASP A 124 -5.64 -19.75 16.97
C ASP A 124 -5.74 -18.52 16.05
N PRO A 125 -4.89 -17.48 16.11
CA PRO A 125 -4.89 -16.38 15.14
C PRO A 125 -4.48 -16.82 13.73
N GLU A 126 -3.44 -17.66 13.60
CA GLU A 126 -3.03 -18.22 12.31
C GLU A 126 -4.09 -19.21 11.78
N LEU A 127 -4.68 -20.01 12.67
CA LEU A 127 -5.77 -20.92 12.33
C LEU A 127 -7.07 -20.16 12.01
N ALA A 128 -7.31 -18.98 12.61
CA ALA A 128 -8.43 -18.09 12.30
C ALA A 128 -8.20 -17.31 11.00
N LEU A 129 -6.95 -16.98 10.65
CA LEU A 129 -6.57 -16.52 9.31
C LEU A 129 -6.85 -17.60 8.26
N LEU A 130 -6.60 -18.87 8.59
CA LEU A 130 -6.88 -20.02 7.73
C LEU A 130 -8.39 -20.37 7.66
N ASN A 131 -9.13 -20.28 8.76
CA ASN A 131 -10.59 -20.51 8.83
C ASN A 131 -11.41 -19.32 8.29
N GLY A 132 -10.86 -18.11 8.37
CA GLY A 132 -11.42 -16.90 7.75
C GLY A 132 -11.22 -16.87 6.24
N LEU A 133 -10.27 -17.67 5.73
CA LEU A 133 -10.23 -18.11 4.34
C LEU A 133 -11.44 -19.04 4.11
N THR A 134 -12.61 -18.44 3.88
CA THR A 134 -13.73 -19.21 3.37
C THR A 134 -13.22 -19.88 2.09
N VAL A 135 -13.19 -21.22 2.06
CA VAL A 135 -12.86 -22.07 0.89
C VAL A 135 -13.89 -21.91 -0.24
N GLY A 136 -14.33 -20.69 -0.50
CA GLY A 136 -14.87 -20.31 -1.78
C GLY A 136 -13.70 -20.20 -2.74
N SER A 137 -13.79 -20.89 -3.87
CA SER A 137 -12.87 -20.82 -5.00
C SER A 137 -12.41 -19.41 -5.36
N ALA A 138 -13.18 -18.37 -5.01
CA ALA A 138 -12.86 -16.96 -5.17
C ALA A 138 -11.55 -16.50 -4.48
N VAL A 139 -11.21 -16.98 -3.28
CA VAL A 139 -10.00 -16.52 -2.56
C VAL A 139 -8.74 -17.27 -3.03
N LEU A 140 -8.89 -18.55 -3.40
CA LEU A 140 -7.82 -19.33 -4.04
C LEU A 140 -7.56 -18.88 -5.50
N ASN A 141 -8.60 -18.51 -6.26
CA ASN A 141 -8.43 -17.89 -7.59
C ASN A 141 -7.85 -16.47 -7.50
N ALA A 142 -7.99 -15.76 -6.38
CA ALA A 142 -7.40 -14.42 -6.25
C ALA A 142 -5.86 -14.47 -6.17
N LEU A 143 -5.28 -15.55 -5.62
CA LEU A 143 -3.83 -15.78 -5.57
C LEU A 143 -3.21 -16.03 -6.95
N ILE A 144 -4.01 -16.46 -7.93
CA ILE A 144 -3.61 -16.63 -9.33
C ILE A 144 -4.54 -15.76 -10.17
N SER A 145 -4.39 -14.44 -10.05
CA SER A 145 -5.12 -13.48 -10.88
C SER A 145 -4.16 -12.77 -11.83
N ASN A 146 -4.62 -12.52 -13.07
CA ASN A 146 -3.95 -11.55 -13.92
C ASN A 146 -4.34 -10.18 -13.35
N PRO A 147 -3.40 -9.40 -12.78
CA PRO A 147 -3.72 -8.06 -12.29
C PRO A 147 -4.15 -7.13 -13.43
N GLY A 148 -4.01 -7.58 -14.69
CA GLY A 148 -4.23 -6.86 -15.92
C GLY A 148 -2.97 -6.07 -16.31
N ARG A 149 -3.04 -5.35 -17.43
CA ARG A 149 -1.97 -4.51 -17.94
C ARG A 149 -2.50 -3.12 -18.26
N ARG A 150 -1.69 -2.10 -18.00
CA ARG A 150 -1.95 -0.72 -18.43
C ARG A 150 -1.67 -0.60 -19.93
N ALA A 151 -2.48 0.18 -20.63
CA ALA A 151 -2.19 0.54 -22.00
C ALA A 151 -1.02 1.54 -22.03
N ILE A 152 -0.26 1.53 -23.12
CA ILE A 152 0.84 2.47 -23.36
C ILE A 152 0.75 3.04 -24.78
N ASN A 153 1.43 4.14 -25.02
CA ASN A 153 1.78 4.61 -26.35
C ASN A 153 3.10 5.38 -26.28
N ILE A 154 3.76 5.59 -27.41
CA ILE A 154 4.99 6.38 -27.48
C ILE A 154 4.79 7.48 -28.52
N LEU A 155 5.03 8.72 -28.12
CA LEU A 155 5.12 9.86 -29.03
C LEU A 155 6.58 10.10 -29.37
N TYR A 156 6.88 10.20 -30.67
CA TYR A 156 8.15 10.72 -31.15
C TYR A 156 8.00 12.19 -31.56
N VAL A 157 8.80 13.07 -30.96
CA VAL A 157 8.85 14.51 -31.26
C VAL A 157 10.04 14.79 -32.19
N PRO A 158 9.81 15.36 -33.38
CA PRO A 158 10.88 15.63 -34.35
C PRO A 158 11.76 16.83 -33.93
N ASP A 159 13.00 16.88 -34.40
CA ASP A 159 13.88 18.05 -34.17
C ASP A 159 13.59 19.24 -35.10
N ALA A 160 12.96 19.01 -36.26
CA ALA A 160 12.90 19.99 -37.35
C ALA A 160 11.49 20.54 -37.62
N SER A 161 10.54 20.32 -36.72
CA SER A 161 9.15 20.71 -36.94
C SER A 161 8.36 20.82 -35.65
N ASN A 162 8.77 21.75 -34.80
CA ASN A 162 8.05 22.07 -33.57
C ASN A 162 7.55 23.51 -33.66
N ALA A 163 6.76 23.80 -34.68
CA ALA A 163 6.30 25.15 -34.95
C ALA A 163 5.23 25.58 -33.93
N ASP A 164 5.03 26.88 -33.82
CA ASP A 164 3.89 27.44 -33.10
C ASP A 164 2.57 26.88 -33.69
N GLY A 165 1.60 26.58 -32.82
CA GLY A 165 0.31 26.04 -33.23
C GLY A 165 0.31 24.55 -33.59
N ASP A 166 1.47 23.88 -33.60
CA ASP A 166 1.49 22.42 -33.71
C ASP A 166 0.81 21.77 -32.49
N THR A 167 0.10 20.67 -32.72
CA THR A 167 -0.73 20.02 -31.70
C THR A 167 -0.41 18.55 -31.50
N VAL A 168 -0.66 18.10 -30.27
CA VAL A 168 -0.69 16.70 -29.85
C VAL A 168 -2.05 16.45 -29.23
N THR A 169 -2.78 15.45 -29.71
CA THR A 169 -4.09 15.06 -29.18
C THR A 169 -3.99 13.72 -28.46
N ILE A 170 -4.55 13.67 -27.26
CA ILE A 170 -4.71 12.45 -26.46
C ILE A 170 -6.17 12.40 -26.02
N GLY A 171 -6.93 11.43 -26.50
CA GLY A 171 -8.36 11.35 -26.21
C GLY A 171 -9.10 12.61 -26.69
N ALA A 172 -9.72 13.34 -25.77
CA ALA A 172 -10.40 14.61 -26.02
C ALA A 172 -9.50 15.84 -25.81
N ASP A 173 -8.34 15.68 -25.18
CA ASP A 173 -7.42 16.77 -24.91
C ASP A 173 -6.55 17.08 -26.13
N VAL A 174 -6.44 18.37 -26.46
CA VAL A 174 -5.54 18.88 -27.51
C VAL A 174 -4.52 19.80 -26.86
N TYR A 175 -3.26 19.40 -26.91
CA TYR A 175 -2.10 20.13 -26.42
C TYR A 175 -1.50 20.91 -27.59
N GLU A 176 -1.38 22.23 -27.48
CA GLU A 176 -0.90 23.12 -28.54
C GLU A 176 0.43 23.77 -28.13
N LEU A 177 1.45 23.63 -28.98
CA LEU A 177 2.74 24.27 -28.82
C LEU A 177 2.59 25.78 -28.96
N ASP A 178 3.06 26.52 -27.96
CA ASP A 178 3.02 27.98 -27.94
C ASP A 178 4.42 28.54 -27.68
N THR A 179 4.98 29.13 -28.72
CA THR A 179 6.28 29.81 -28.73
C THR A 179 6.18 31.25 -28.22
N HIS A 180 4.97 31.76 -27.99
CA HIS A 180 4.77 33.13 -27.52
C HIS A 180 4.86 33.22 -25.99
N VAL A 181 5.38 34.34 -25.50
CA VAL A 181 5.42 34.60 -24.05
C VAL A 181 4.00 34.77 -23.50
N VAL A 182 3.17 35.53 -24.23
CA VAL A 182 1.74 35.68 -23.95
C VAL A 182 0.99 34.58 -24.70
N GLU A 183 0.03 33.95 -24.05
CA GLU A 183 -0.73 32.84 -24.62
C GLU A 183 -1.48 33.25 -25.89
N THR A 184 -1.27 32.49 -26.97
CA THR A 184 -1.90 32.70 -28.27
C THR A 184 -2.69 31.50 -28.81
N ILE A 185 -2.82 30.45 -27.99
CA ILE A 185 -3.38 29.17 -28.44
C ILE A 185 -4.86 29.23 -28.84
N THR A 186 -5.29 28.22 -29.61
CA THR A 186 -6.71 28.02 -29.92
C THR A 186 -7.55 27.83 -28.66
N PRO A 187 -8.67 28.56 -28.49
CA PRO A 187 -9.54 28.40 -27.32
C PRO A 187 -10.04 26.97 -27.13
N GLY A 188 -9.81 26.41 -25.95
CA GLY A 188 -10.18 25.04 -25.59
C GLY A 188 -9.00 24.06 -25.64
N ASN A 189 -7.90 24.43 -26.29
CA ASN A 189 -6.67 23.66 -26.25
C ASN A 189 -5.91 23.92 -24.95
N ILE A 190 -4.98 23.01 -24.63
CA ILE A 190 -4.10 23.07 -23.47
C ILE A 190 -2.76 23.61 -23.93
N ARG A 191 -2.29 24.68 -23.27
CA ARG A 191 -1.04 25.32 -23.62
C ARG A 191 0.17 24.45 -23.30
N VAL A 192 1.05 24.27 -24.28
CA VAL A 192 2.39 23.73 -24.12
C VAL A 192 3.38 24.87 -24.34
N ASN A 193 3.78 25.52 -23.26
CA ASN A 193 4.63 26.71 -23.35
C ASN A 193 6.08 26.33 -23.67
N VAL A 194 6.53 26.69 -24.86
CA VAL A 194 7.90 26.48 -25.38
C VAL A 194 8.60 27.82 -25.69
N SER A 195 8.11 28.93 -25.13
CA SER A 195 8.62 30.29 -25.40
C SER A 195 9.96 30.61 -24.74
N GLY A 196 10.42 29.80 -23.78
CA GLY A 196 11.60 30.08 -22.95
C GLY A 196 12.89 29.38 -23.38
N GLY A 197 12.83 28.53 -24.41
CA GLY A 197 13.93 27.68 -24.86
C GLY A 197 14.90 28.36 -25.85
N THR A 198 15.46 27.56 -26.75
CA THR A 198 16.30 27.98 -27.88
C THR A 198 15.55 28.75 -28.96
N THR A 199 14.24 28.92 -28.80
CA THR A 199 13.36 29.64 -29.71
C THR A 199 13.89 31.02 -30.02
N ALA A 200 14.30 31.24 -31.27
CA ALA A 200 14.72 32.55 -31.76
C ALA A 200 13.62 33.15 -32.63
N PHE A 201 13.38 34.45 -32.44
CA PHE A 201 12.42 35.20 -33.25
C PHE A 201 13.11 35.70 -34.51
N SER A 202 12.42 35.51 -35.64
CA SER A 202 12.92 35.94 -36.95
C SER A 202 13.03 37.47 -37.01
N GLN A 203 14.14 37.98 -37.55
CA GLN A 203 14.39 39.42 -37.68
C GLN A 203 14.78 39.79 -39.11
N GLY A 204 14.31 40.97 -39.52
CA GLY A 204 14.74 41.66 -40.73
C GLY A 204 15.13 43.10 -40.40
N THR A 205 15.87 43.71 -41.32
CA THR A 205 16.30 45.10 -41.20
C THR A 205 15.64 45.95 -42.28
N LEU A 206 14.92 46.99 -41.86
CA LEU A 206 14.51 48.08 -42.74
C LEU A 206 15.55 49.21 -42.60
N THR A 207 16.24 49.53 -43.68
CA THR A 207 17.13 50.68 -43.72
C THR A 207 16.37 51.87 -44.29
N ILE A 208 16.40 53.00 -43.58
CA ILE A 208 16.01 54.31 -44.09
C ILE A 208 17.27 55.17 -44.16
N GLY A 209 17.75 55.42 -45.37
CA GLY A 209 18.97 56.17 -45.65
C GLY A 209 18.88 57.65 -45.28
N VAL A 210 19.63 58.50 -46.00
CA VAL A 210 19.71 59.95 -45.72
C VAL A 210 18.58 60.76 -46.38
N VAL A 211 17.73 60.12 -47.17
CA VAL A 211 16.60 60.73 -47.88
C VAL A 211 15.31 60.07 -47.37
N GLN A 212 14.34 60.89 -46.97
CA GLN A 212 13.03 60.39 -46.53
C GLN A 212 12.30 59.69 -47.69
N PRO A 213 11.48 58.66 -47.41
CA PRO A 213 10.44 58.21 -48.33
C PRO A 213 9.56 59.38 -48.81
N LEU A 214 9.10 59.30 -50.06
CA LEU A 214 8.19 60.29 -50.62
C LEU A 214 6.73 59.95 -50.33
N ALA A 215 5.85 60.95 -50.40
CA ALA A 215 4.42 60.71 -50.28
C ALA A 215 3.94 59.80 -51.41
N GLY A 216 3.26 58.71 -51.06
CA GLY A 216 2.84 57.65 -51.97
C GLY A 216 3.81 56.47 -52.08
N ASP A 217 5.03 56.57 -51.54
CA ASP A 217 5.87 55.39 -51.34
C ASP A 217 5.16 54.43 -50.37
N THR A 218 5.41 53.13 -50.51
CA THR A 218 4.81 52.10 -49.66
C THR A 218 5.85 51.12 -49.16
N MET A 219 5.55 50.51 -48.02
CA MET A 219 6.20 49.29 -47.55
C MET A 219 5.13 48.30 -47.08
N THR A 220 5.37 47.02 -47.21
CA THR A 220 4.46 45.95 -46.77
C THR A 220 5.21 45.02 -45.83
N ILE A 221 4.56 44.63 -44.73
CA ILE A 221 5.04 43.59 -43.81
C ILE A 221 3.90 42.58 -43.65
N GLY A 222 4.15 41.32 -43.96
CA GLY A 222 3.11 40.30 -44.09
C GLY A 222 2.03 40.75 -45.07
N ALA A 223 0.80 40.93 -44.58
CA ALA A 223 -0.33 41.42 -45.36
C ALA A 223 -0.63 42.91 -45.17
N LYS A 224 0.05 43.60 -44.24
CA LYS A 224 -0.25 45.00 -43.91
C LYS A 224 0.60 45.94 -44.77
N VAL A 225 -0.07 46.83 -45.51
CA VAL A 225 0.56 47.86 -46.33
C VAL A 225 0.61 49.17 -45.55
N TYR A 226 1.80 49.75 -45.48
CA TYR A 226 2.04 51.09 -44.96
C TYR A 226 2.30 52.05 -46.12
N THR A 227 1.57 53.16 -46.15
CA THR A 227 1.71 54.21 -47.16
C THR A 227 2.23 55.48 -46.51
N PHE A 228 3.31 56.03 -47.07
CA PHE A 228 3.88 57.28 -46.60
C PHE A 228 3.03 58.45 -47.10
N VAL A 229 2.62 59.32 -46.18
CA VAL A 229 1.79 60.50 -46.47
C VAL A 229 2.52 61.79 -46.10
N PRO A 230 2.16 62.94 -46.69
CA PRO A 230 2.77 64.21 -46.33
C PRO A 230 2.73 64.48 -44.82
N ASP A 231 3.72 65.22 -44.32
CA ASP A 231 3.83 65.56 -42.91
C ASP A 231 2.52 66.15 -42.33
N GLY A 232 2.08 65.58 -41.19
CA GLY A 232 0.89 66.00 -40.45
C GLY A 232 -0.46 65.62 -41.09
N THR A 233 -0.49 64.64 -42.00
CA THR A 233 -1.72 64.23 -42.70
C THR A 233 -2.21 62.82 -42.36
N GLY A 234 -1.36 61.98 -41.78
CA GLY A 234 -1.66 60.62 -41.35
C GLY A 234 -2.79 60.58 -40.34
N ASN A 235 -3.83 59.82 -40.68
CA ASN A 235 -5.02 59.72 -39.83
C ASN A 235 -5.73 58.35 -39.93
N ALA A 236 -5.30 57.47 -40.84
CA ALA A 236 -5.85 56.14 -41.00
C ALA A 236 -4.83 55.04 -40.70
N ASP A 237 -5.32 53.86 -40.31
CA ASP A 237 -4.45 52.69 -40.12
C ASP A 237 -3.74 52.33 -41.43
N GLY A 238 -2.43 52.12 -41.37
CA GLY A 238 -1.56 51.94 -42.53
C GLY A 238 -0.99 53.24 -43.11
N GLU A 239 -1.32 54.42 -42.58
CA GLU A 239 -0.68 55.68 -42.99
C GLU A 239 0.49 56.05 -42.06
N ILE A 240 1.62 56.45 -42.65
CA ILE A 240 2.80 56.93 -41.92
C ILE A 240 3.10 58.35 -42.33
N ASP A 241 3.06 59.30 -41.40
CA ASP A 241 3.57 60.65 -41.69
C ASP A 241 5.06 60.62 -41.96
N ILE A 242 5.49 61.27 -43.05
CA ILE A 242 6.91 61.38 -43.38
C ILE A 242 7.69 62.19 -42.34
N GLY A 243 7.05 63.13 -41.65
CA GLY A 243 7.71 64.04 -40.70
C GLY A 243 8.55 65.13 -41.39
N VAL A 244 9.10 66.05 -40.60
CA VAL A 244 9.86 67.21 -41.10
C VAL A 244 11.28 66.83 -41.55
N ASP A 245 11.83 65.74 -41.02
CA ASP A 245 13.16 65.24 -41.35
C ASP A 245 13.26 63.71 -41.22
N VAL A 246 14.41 63.16 -41.64
CA VAL A 246 14.68 61.72 -41.62
C VAL A 246 14.57 61.13 -40.21
N ALA A 247 14.92 61.87 -39.16
CA ALA A 247 14.86 61.35 -37.80
C ALA A 247 13.41 61.21 -37.32
N GLU A 248 12.56 62.19 -37.62
CA GLU A 248 11.12 62.09 -37.34
C GLU A 248 10.46 61.01 -38.18
N CYS A 249 10.81 60.87 -39.47
CA CYS A 249 10.33 59.78 -40.33
C CYS A 249 10.59 58.41 -39.71
N ARG A 250 11.83 58.20 -39.23
CA ARG A 250 12.25 56.96 -38.56
C ARG A 250 11.44 56.69 -37.30
N LEU A 251 11.18 57.71 -36.48
CA LEU A 251 10.31 57.58 -35.31
C LEU A 251 8.86 57.25 -35.70
N ASN A 252 8.34 57.87 -36.74
CA ASN A 252 7.00 57.61 -37.25
C ASN A 252 6.86 56.17 -37.74
N ILE A 253 7.84 55.64 -38.49
CA ILE A 253 7.83 54.25 -38.94
C ILE A 253 7.75 53.27 -37.76
N ALA A 254 8.62 53.43 -36.76
CA ALA A 254 8.60 52.56 -35.58
C ALA A 254 7.29 52.70 -34.78
N GLY A 255 6.77 53.92 -34.64
CA GLY A 255 5.49 54.19 -33.99
C GLY A 255 4.31 53.54 -34.71
N ALA A 256 4.30 53.58 -36.04
CA ALA A 256 3.23 53.01 -36.85
C ALA A 256 3.21 51.48 -36.80
N ILE A 257 4.38 50.83 -36.82
CA ILE A 257 4.47 49.36 -36.68
C ILE A 257 4.00 48.93 -35.28
N ASN A 258 4.44 49.61 -34.24
CA ASN A 258 4.10 49.27 -32.85
C ASN A 258 2.72 49.78 -32.40
N GLY A 259 2.03 50.60 -33.20
CA GLY A 259 0.75 51.21 -32.85
C GLY A 259 0.83 52.18 -31.67
N VAL A 260 1.92 52.94 -31.57
CA VAL A 260 2.18 53.87 -30.46
C VAL A 260 2.53 55.27 -30.98
N ALA A 261 2.54 56.25 -30.08
CA ALA A 261 2.93 57.63 -30.41
C ALA A 261 4.35 57.67 -31.04
N PRO A 262 4.59 58.55 -32.03
CA PRO A 262 3.70 59.62 -32.51
C PRO A 262 2.57 59.17 -33.47
N GLN A 263 2.56 57.92 -33.91
CA GLN A 263 1.65 57.39 -34.95
C GLN A 263 0.51 56.52 -34.36
N ALA A 264 -0.07 56.94 -33.24
CA ALA A 264 -1.04 56.15 -32.48
C ALA A 264 -2.39 55.90 -33.18
N HIS A 265 -2.62 56.47 -34.37
CA HIS A 265 -3.76 56.12 -35.23
C HIS A 265 -3.57 54.76 -35.92
N ASN A 266 -2.34 54.26 -36.01
CA ASN A 266 -2.09 52.90 -36.48
C ASN A 266 -2.40 51.88 -35.39
N VAL A 267 -3.04 50.79 -35.78
CA VAL A 267 -3.16 49.59 -34.96
C VAL A 267 -1.83 48.84 -35.02
N ALA A 268 -1.32 48.41 -33.86
CA ALA A 268 -0.09 47.64 -33.76
C ALA A 268 -0.10 46.44 -34.72
N HIS A 269 1.04 46.17 -35.35
CA HIS A 269 1.16 45.07 -36.29
C HIS A 269 0.97 43.72 -35.56
N THR A 270 0.18 42.83 -36.16
CA THR A 270 -0.20 41.56 -35.50
C THR A 270 0.86 40.47 -35.62
N LEU A 271 1.86 40.64 -36.50
CA LEU A 271 2.92 39.65 -36.72
C LEU A 271 4.32 40.11 -36.31
N VAL A 272 4.54 41.41 -36.06
CA VAL A 272 5.89 41.94 -35.81
C VAL A 272 5.87 43.09 -34.82
N THR A 273 7.03 43.37 -34.23
CA THR A 273 7.34 44.61 -33.53
C THR A 273 8.56 45.27 -34.15
N ALA A 274 8.70 46.58 -33.94
CA ALA A 274 9.82 47.37 -34.41
C ALA A 274 10.66 47.86 -33.21
N GLY A 275 11.98 47.75 -33.32
CA GLY A 275 12.92 48.35 -32.38
C GLY A 275 13.02 49.87 -32.52
N ALA A 276 14.04 50.45 -31.90
CA ALA A 276 14.47 51.81 -32.23
C ALA A 276 15.45 51.78 -33.41
N PHE A 277 15.47 52.84 -34.22
CA PHE A 277 16.50 52.99 -35.24
C PHE A 277 17.88 53.12 -34.60
N ILE A 278 18.84 52.33 -35.05
CA ILE A 278 20.26 52.46 -34.73
C ILE A 278 20.96 52.95 -36.00
N ALA A 279 21.41 54.21 -35.97
CA ALA A 279 21.78 54.94 -37.18
C ALA A 279 20.62 54.94 -38.20
N ASN A 280 20.73 54.18 -39.28
CA ASN A 280 19.77 54.14 -40.38
C ASN A 280 18.89 52.88 -40.36
N ASP A 281 19.15 51.95 -39.46
CA ASP A 281 18.59 50.60 -39.51
C ASP A 281 17.56 50.39 -38.40
N LEU A 282 16.41 49.86 -38.80
CA LEU A 282 15.34 49.44 -37.91
C LEU A 282 15.26 47.92 -37.91
N ILE A 283 15.48 47.32 -36.75
CA ILE A 283 15.26 45.88 -36.56
C ILE A 283 13.78 45.64 -36.36
N ILE A 284 13.20 44.81 -37.23
CA ILE A 284 11.83 44.34 -37.14
C ILE A 284 11.90 42.88 -36.69
N THR A 285 11.20 42.56 -35.60
CA THR A 285 11.21 41.23 -34.97
C THR A 285 9.83 40.61 -35.08
N ALA A 286 9.75 39.37 -35.55
CA ALA A 286 8.52 38.58 -35.55
C ALA A 286 7.98 38.46 -34.12
N LEU A 287 6.65 38.44 -33.99
CA LEU A 287 5.98 38.14 -32.72
C LEU A 287 5.91 36.63 -32.47
N GLU A 288 5.87 35.84 -33.53
CA GLU A 288 5.91 34.38 -33.52
C GLU A 288 7.37 33.91 -33.46
N GLY A 289 7.65 33.00 -32.53
CA GLY A 289 8.96 32.39 -32.41
C GLY A 289 9.20 31.35 -33.50
N GLY A 290 10.44 30.96 -33.70
CA GLY A 290 10.75 29.92 -34.65
C GLY A 290 10.82 30.38 -36.11
N VAL A 291 10.91 29.40 -37.01
CA VAL A 291 11.11 29.60 -38.45
C VAL A 291 9.85 30.10 -39.15
N ALA A 292 8.68 30.02 -38.50
CA ALA A 292 7.44 30.56 -39.06
C ALA A 292 7.55 32.08 -39.34
N GLY A 293 8.26 32.81 -38.48
CA GLY A 293 8.56 34.22 -38.68
C GLY A 293 9.38 34.51 -39.95
N ASP A 294 10.20 33.56 -40.43
CA ASP A 294 11.02 33.72 -41.63
C ASP A 294 10.15 33.77 -42.91
N LEU A 295 8.87 33.39 -42.82
CA LEU A 295 7.91 33.45 -43.93
C LEU A 295 7.18 34.80 -44.01
N ILE A 296 7.38 35.72 -43.05
CA ILE A 296 6.75 37.03 -43.07
C ILE A 296 7.37 37.87 -44.19
N ALA A 297 6.59 38.10 -45.25
CA ALA A 297 7.02 38.84 -46.42
C ALA A 297 7.26 40.33 -46.11
N THR A 298 8.29 40.90 -46.74
CA THR A 298 8.62 42.32 -46.72
C THR A 298 8.82 42.81 -48.13
N THR A 299 8.18 43.93 -48.48
CA THR A 299 8.36 44.57 -49.80
C THR A 299 8.26 46.08 -49.67
N GLU A 300 8.88 46.81 -50.58
CA GLU A 300 8.91 48.26 -50.62
C GLU A 300 8.76 48.80 -52.05
N THR A 301 8.27 50.03 -52.14
CA THR A 301 8.22 50.81 -53.38
C THR A 301 8.95 52.14 -53.24
N PHE A 302 9.94 52.22 -52.37
CA PHE A 302 10.66 53.47 -52.09
C PHE A 302 11.27 54.05 -53.35
N THR A 303 11.10 55.36 -53.52
CA THR A 303 11.69 56.07 -54.66
C THR A 303 13.22 56.17 -54.53
N ASP A 304 13.74 56.34 -53.30
CA ASP A 304 15.17 56.38 -53.02
C ASP A 304 15.72 54.98 -52.75
N ALA A 305 16.75 54.57 -53.50
CA ALA A 305 17.36 53.24 -53.39
C ALA A 305 18.17 53.04 -52.10
N GLY A 306 18.41 54.09 -51.31
CA GLY A 306 18.98 54.02 -49.97
C GLY A 306 17.97 53.60 -48.91
N ASN A 307 16.69 53.48 -49.25
CA ASN A 307 15.64 52.92 -48.40
C ASN A 307 15.29 51.52 -48.92
N PHE A 308 15.46 50.49 -48.11
CA PHE A 308 15.24 49.10 -48.54
C PHE A 308 15.05 48.15 -47.36
N PHE A 309 14.40 47.01 -47.60
CA PHE A 309 14.50 45.86 -46.71
C PHE A 309 15.72 45.00 -47.08
N ASP A 310 16.38 44.43 -46.07
CA ASP A 310 17.52 43.53 -46.28
C ASP A 310 17.16 42.26 -47.09
N ALA A 311 15.88 41.85 -47.07
CA ALA A 311 15.36 40.75 -47.88
C ALA A 311 13.85 40.88 -48.16
N ALA A 312 13.33 39.95 -48.98
CA ALA A 312 11.90 39.85 -49.31
C ALA A 312 11.06 39.16 -48.21
N THR A 313 11.72 38.58 -47.21
CA THR A 313 11.11 38.04 -45.99
C THR A 313 12.01 38.34 -44.80
N LEU A 314 11.47 38.25 -43.58
CA LEU A 314 12.30 38.26 -42.37
C LEU A 314 13.23 37.03 -42.33
N GLY A 315 14.18 37.04 -41.40
CA GLY A 315 15.12 35.92 -41.18
C GLY A 315 16.55 36.19 -41.63
N THR A 316 16.77 37.26 -42.41
CA THR A 316 18.11 37.60 -42.93
C THR A 316 19.00 38.22 -41.85
N THR A 317 18.44 39.09 -41.02
CA THR A 317 19.18 39.70 -39.90
C THR A 317 19.43 38.66 -38.81
N THR A 318 18.37 37.96 -38.39
CA THR A 318 18.43 36.81 -37.47
C THR A 318 17.39 35.82 -37.95
N ALA A 319 17.81 34.59 -38.29
CA ALA A 319 16.89 33.54 -38.67
C ALA A 319 16.09 33.06 -37.45
N GLY A 320 14.83 32.73 -37.67
CA GLY A 320 14.02 31.99 -36.71
C GLY A 320 14.65 30.65 -36.37
N VAL A 321 14.45 30.19 -35.14
CA VAL A 321 14.86 28.84 -34.71
C VAL A 321 13.75 28.26 -33.88
N ASP A 322 13.18 27.13 -34.33
CA ASP A 322 12.14 26.40 -33.60
C ASP A 322 12.71 25.78 -32.31
N PRO A 323 11.86 25.53 -31.29
CA PRO A 323 12.28 24.78 -30.11
C PRO A 323 12.79 23.38 -30.48
N THR A 324 13.83 22.94 -29.78
CA THR A 324 14.38 21.59 -29.94
C THR A 324 13.38 20.52 -29.49
N ALA A 325 13.52 19.29 -29.99
CA ALA A 325 12.65 18.20 -29.56
C ALA A 325 12.69 18.00 -28.02
N ALA A 326 13.86 18.16 -27.40
CA ALA A 326 14.01 18.03 -25.95
C ALA A 326 13.19 19.07 -25.16
N GLU A 327 13.15 20.32 -25.63
CA GLU A 327 12.37 21.39 -24.99
C GLU A 327 10.87 21.12 -25.13
N VAL A 328 10.46 20.59 -26.28
CA VAL A 328 9.07 20.23 -26.54
C VAL A 328 8.65 19.01 -25.74
N THR A 329 9.50 17.97 -25.63
CA THR A 329 9.21 16.79 -24.80
C THR A 329 9.04 17.18 -23.34
N ASP A 330 9.92 18.01 -22.80
CA ASP A 330 9.85 18.48 -21.41
C ASP A 330 8.55 19.28 -21.16
N ALA A 331 8.22 20.20 -22.06
CA ALA A 331 7.01 21.02 -21.95
C ALA A 331 5.73 20.18 -22.10
N LEU A 332 5.68 19.23 -23.04
CA LEU A 332 4.55 18.32 -23.23
C LEU A 332 4.34 17.43 -22.01
N ILE A 333 5.39 16.81 -21.48
CA ILE A 333 5.31 15.97 -20.28
C ILE A 333 4.74 16.76 -19.10
N ALA A 334 5.22 18.00 -18.91
CA ALA A 334 4.72 18.87 -17.87
C ALA A 334 3.23 19.20 -18.08
N ALA A 335 2.82 19.57 -19.30
CA ALA A 335 1.43 19.91 -19.61
C ALA A 335 0.47 18.72 -19.43
N ILE A 336 0.83 17.54 -19.94
CA ILE A 336 0.02 16.31 -19.85
C ILE A 336 -0.18 15.91 -18.38
N ASN A 337 0.92 15.84 -17.61
CA ASN A 337 0.85 15.43 -16.21
C ASN A 337 0.16 16.47 -15.32
N LEU A 338 0.13 17.75 -15.72
CA LEU A 338 -0.59 18.80 -15.01
C LEU A 338 -2.09 18.79 -15.31
N SER A 339 -2.50 18.53 -16.56
CA SER A 339 -3.92 18.51 -16.95
C SER A 339 -4.67 17.37 -16.26
N ALA A 340 -4.08 16.17 -16.26
CA ALA A 340 -4.61 14.95 -15.63
C ALA A 340 -6.06 14.57 -16.03
N THR A 341 -6.54 15.08 -17.16
CA THR A 341 -7.91 14.92 -17.67
C THR A 341 -8.11 13.57 -18.35
N GLU A 342 -7.12 13.08 -19.10
CA GLU A 342 -7.20 11.83 -19.87
C GLU A 342 -6.68 10.58 -19.13
N LEU A 343 -6.50 10.65 -17.81
CA LEU A 343 -6.05 9.52 -16.96
C LEU A 343 -4.82 8.79 -17.54
N VAL A 344 -3.86 9.57 -18.02
CA VAL A 344 -2.56 9.11 -18.50
C VAL A 344 -1.45 9.83 -17.75
N THR A 345 -0.35 9.12 -17.57
CA THR A 345 0.92 9.68 -17.10
C THR A 345 1.91 9.70 -18.26
N ALA A 346 2.53 10.86 -18.50
CA ALA A 346 3.62 11.02 -19.46
C ALA A 346 4.98 10.86 -18.76
N VAL A 347 5.88 10.11 -19.37
CA VAL A 347 7.22 9.79 -18.85
C VAL A 347 8.26 10.06 -19.93
N ASP A 348 9.31 10.81 -19.56
CA ASP A 348 10.48 10.99 -20.41
C ASP A 348 11.24 9.66 -20.53
N ILE A 349 11.44 9.19 -21.76
CA ILE A 349 12.24 8.00 -22.07
C ILE A 349 13.41 8.31 -23.01
N GLY A 350 13.58 9.56 -23.42
CA GLY A 350 14.59 10.01 -24.36
C GLY A 350 14.36 11.43 -24.85
N THR A 351 15.37 12.04 -25.48
CA THR A 351 15.34 13.45 -25.93
C THR A 351 14.29 13.77 -27.00
N THR A 352 13.69 12.75 -27.61
CA THR A 352 12.69 12.86 -28.68
C THR A 352 11.50 11.95 -28.42
N GLU A 353 11.44 11.27 -27.26
CA GLU A 353 10.51 10.17 -27.03
C GLU A 353 9.78 10.32 -25.69
N ILE A 354 8.45 10.30 -25.75
CA ILE A 354 7.59 10.36 -24.56
C ILE A 354 6.80 9.05 -24.47
N LEU A 355 6.91 8.36 -23.33
CA LEU A 355 6.07 7.21 -23.01
C LEU A 355 4.80 7.69 -22.31
N LEU A 356 3.65 7.42 -22.90
CA LEU A 356 2.37 7.52 -22.22
C LEU A 356 1.99 6.19 -21.59
N VAL A 357 1.55 6.22 -20.34
CA VAL A 357 1.04 5.07 -19.60
C VAL A 357 -0.35 5.42 -19.06
N ALA A 358 -1.34 4.57 -19.34
CA ALA A 358 -2.67 4.76 -18.78
C ALA A 358 -2.65 4.53 -17.26
N ASP A 359 -3.36 5.36 -16.50
CA ASP A 359 -3.36 5.29 -15.04
C ASP A 359 -4.11 4.06 -14.52
N ALA A 360 -5.12 3.61 -15.26
CA ALA A 360 -5.90 2.43 -14.94
C ALA A 360 -5.43 1.20 -15.73
N VAL A 361 -5.55 0.03 -15.10
CA VAL A 361 -5.38 -1.25 -15.77
C VAL A 361 -6.64 -1.53 -16.60
N GLY A 362 -6.48 -1.99 -17.83
CA GLY A 362 -7.62 -2.25 -18.71
C GLY A 362 -7.27 -2.20 -20.18
N ALA A 363 -8.17 -2.74 -21.01
CA ALA A 363 -8.17 -2.46 -22.44
C ALA A 363 -8.67 -1.02 -22.65
N ILE A 364 -7.75 -0.06 -22.51
CA ILE A 364 -8.01 1.37 -22.69
C ILE A 364 -7.66 1.72 -24.13
N THR A 365 -8.63 2.28 -24.84
CA THR A 365 -8.47 2.73 -26.23
C THR A 365 -8.62 4.24 -26.25
N ILE A 366 -7.55 4.94 -25.85
CA ILE A 366 -7.44 6.39 -25.99
C ILE A 366 -6.81 6.66 -27.36
N ALA A 367 -7.47 7.48 -28.17
CA ALA A 367 -6.99 7.87 -29.48
C ALA A 367 -5.84 8.88 -29.35
N CYS A 368 -4.87 8.80 -30.25
CA CYS A 368 -3.69 9.65 -30.25
C CYS A 368 -3.43 10.18 -31.67
N THR A 369 -3.28 11.49 -31.82
CA THR A 369 -2.92 12.16 -33.08
C THR A 369 -2.01 13.37 -32.82
N GLU A 370 -1.45 13.95 -33.86
CA GLU A 370 -0.51 15.06 -33.82
C GLU A 370 -0.52 15.80 -35.17
N THR A 371 -0.08 17.07 -35.19
CA THR A 371 0.03 17.86 -36.43
C THR A 371 1.46 18.21 -36.83
N PHE A 372 2.46 17.78 -36.06
CA PHE A 372 3.87 18.04 -36.37
C PHE A 372 4.18 17.72 -37.84
N THR A 373 4.71 18.70 -38.55
CA THR A 373 5.24 18.52 -39.89
C THR A 373 6.44 17.56 -39.91
N GLY A 374 6.68 16.89 -41.04
CA GLY A 374 7.82 15.98 -41.22
C GLY A 374 7.50 14.49 -41.07
N ALA A 375 8.17 13.65 -41.86
CA ALA A 375 7.82 12.24 -42.05
C ALA A 375 8.13 11.31 -40.85
N ALA A 376 8.61 11.85 -39.72
CA ALA A 376 9.06 11.08 -38.56
C ALA A 376 8.21 11.32 -37.30
N SER A 377 7.28 12.28 -37.32
CA SER A 377 6.35 12.54 -36.23
C SER A 377 5.28 11.46 -36.26
N VAL A 378 5.45 10.44 -35.43
CA VAL A 378 4.52 9.31 -35.42
C VAL A 378 4.33 8.84 -33.99
N TRP A 379 3.09 8.91 -33.52
CA TRP A 379 2.64 7.99 -32.49
C TRP A 379 2.96 6.56 -32.90
N ALA A 380 3.53 5.76 -31.99
CA ALA A 380 3.79 4.35 -32.24
C ALA A 380 2.51 3.59 -32.68
N ALA A 381 1.33 4.06 -32.26
CA ALA A 381 0.04 3.65 -32.79
C ALA A 381 -1.00 4.78 -32.68
N ALA A 382 -2.02 4.76 -33.56
CA ALA A 382 -3.13 5.72 -33.54
C ALA A 382 -4.01 5.66 -32.27
N ASN A 383 -3.93 4.57 -31.50
CA ASN A 383 -4.57 4.42 -30.20
C ASN A 383 -3.54 3.83 -29.22
N MET A 384 -3.71 4.09 -27.92
CA MET A 384 -2.96 3.36 -26.89
C MET A 384 -3.16 1.84 -27.03
N PHE A 385 -2.10 1.07 -26.76
CA PHE A 385 -2.04 -0.37 -27.01
C PHE A 385 -1.50 -1.16 -25.81
N GLY A 386 -1.62 -2.50 -25.85
CA GLY A 386 -1.07 -3.41 -24.84
C GLY A 386 -1.89 -3.54 -23.54
N GLY A 387 -2.90 -2.70 -23.34
CA GLY A 387 -3.79 -2.74 -22.19
C GLY A 387 -4.64 -4.02 -22.12
N ALA A 388 -4.81 -4.55 -20.92
CA ALA A 388 -5.65 -5.72 -20.65
C ALA A 388 -6.36 -5.58 -19.31
N ALA A 389 -7.66 -5.90 -19.27
CA ALA A 389 -8.40 -5.93 -18.01
C ALA A 389 -7.84 -6.99 -17.06
N ALA A 390 -7.98 -6.73 -15.76
CA ALA A 390 -7.75 -7.77 -14.76
C ALA A 390 -8.73 -8.93 -15.02
N ALA A 391 -8.21 -10.15 -14.96
CA ALA A 391 -9.00 -11.36 -15.16
C ALA A 391 -8.61 -12.40 -14.12
N GLY A 392 -9.59 -13.14 -13.60
CA GLY A 392 -9.30 -14.34 -12.82
C GLY A 392 -8.62 -15.35 -13.75
N ILE A 393 -7.43 -15.81 -13.39
CA ILE A 393 -6.83 -16.96 -14.05
C ILE A 393 -7.33 -18.18 -13.28
N SER A 394 -7.83 -19.18 -13.98
CA SER A 394 -8.14 -20.46 -13.33
C SER A 394 -6.92 -21.34 -13.41
N ALA A 395 -6.35 -21.71 -12.27
CA ALA A 395 -5.14 -22.53 -12.21
C ALA A 395 -5.29 -23.64 -11.19
N VAL A 396 -5.15 -24.89 -11.65
CA VAL A 396 -5.35 -26.07 -10.83
C VAL A 396 -4.20 -27.05 -11.07
N ALA A 397 -3.63 -27.56 -9.99
CA ALA A 397 -2.69 -28.66 -10.00
C ALA A 397 -3.41 -29.94 -9.55
N GLN A 398 -3.32 -31.00 -10.36
CA GLN A 398 -3.78 -32.34 -10.01
C GLN A 398 -2.63 -33.32 -10.11
N SER A 399 -2.47 -34.17 -9.10
CA SER A 399 -1.43 -35.20 -9.08
C SER A 399 -2.02 -36.54 -8.67
N ARG A 400 -1.61 -37.61 -9.36
CA ARG A 400 -1.96 -38.98 -8.98
C ARG A 400 -0.95 -40.00 -9.52
N VAL A 401 -0.94 -41.16 -8.90
CA VAL A 401 -0.20 -42.33 -9.38
C VAL A 401 -1.02 -43.01 -10.49
N PRO A 402 -0.42 -43.39 -11.63
CA PRO A 402 -1.10 -44.15 -12.67
C PRO A 402 -1.59 -45.50 -12.14
N VAL A 403 -2.79 -45.94 -12.53
CA VAL A 403 -3.22 -47.32 -12.25
C VAL A 403 -2.68 -48.29 -13.31
N ALA A 404 -2.58 -49.58 -12.99
CA ALA A 404 -2.04 -50.59 -13.90
C ALA A 404 -2.71 -50.60 -15.29
N THR A 405 -4.03 -50.36 -15.34
CA THR A 405 -4.78 -50.25 -16.60
C THR A 405 -4.36 -49.03 -17.42
N GLU A 406 -4.11 -47.87 -16.79
CA GLU A 406 -3.69 -46.64 -17.47
C GLU A 406 -2.26 -46.77 -18.00
N VAL A 407 -1.37 -47.42 -17.24
CA VAL A 407 -0.02 -47.77 -17.73
C VAL A 407 -0.10 -48.70 -18.94
N THR A 408 -0.98 -49.71 -18.89
CA THR A 408 -1.15 -50.67 -19.99
C THR A 408 -1.76 -50.02 -21.24
N LEU A 409 -2.74 -49.13 -21.05
CA LEU A 409 -3.36 -48.38 -22.15
C LEU A 409 -2.51 -47.21 -22.63
N GLY A 410 -1.49 -46.81 -21.86
CA GLY A 410 -0.65 -45.65 -22.12
C GLY A 410 -1.42 -44.33 -22.09
N ASN A 411 -2.51 -44.21 -21.31
CA ASN A 411 -3.32 -43.00 -21.31
C ASN A 411 -3.78 -42.61 -19.91
N MET A 412 -3.63 -41.33 -19.56
CA MET A 412 -4.14 -40.75 -18.33
C MET A 412 -4.96 -39.50 -18.62
N HIS A 413 -6.08 -39.36 -17.92
CA HIS A 413 -6.94 -38.19 -18.01
C HIS A 413 -6.96 -37.40 -16.71
N PHE A 414 -6.99 -36.08 -16.85
CA PHE A 414 -7.17 -35.09 -15.79
C PHE A 414 -8.32 -34.17 -16.20
N MET A 415 -9.23 -33.89 -15.26
CA MET A 415 -10.46 -33.14 -15.52
C MET A 415 -10.44 -31.83 -14.76
N PHE A 416 -10.68 -30.73 -15.46
CA PHE A 416 -10.74 -29.38 -14.96
C PHE A 416 -12.13 -28.79 -15.22
N ASP A 417 -12.57 -27.87 -14.37
CA ASP A 417 -13.83 -27.14 -14.47
C ASP A 417 -13.78 -25.95 -15.45
N PHE A 418 -12.59 -25.70 -16.02
CA PHE A 418 -12.33 -24.74 -17.09
C PHE A 418 -11.64 -25.45 -18.26
N THR A 419 -11.64 -24.84 -19.45
CA THR A 419 -10.89 -25.33 -20.62
C THR A 419 -9.45 -24.81 -20.56
N PRO A 420 -8.43 -25.65 -20.29
CA PRO A 420 -7.05 -25.17 -20.19
C PRO A 420 -6.55 -24.59 -21.50
N THR A 421 -5.83 -23.47 -21.43
CA THR A 421 -5.09 -22.89 -22.57
C THR A 421 -3.59 -23.21 -22.49
N PHE A 422 -3.10 -23.53 -21.29
CA PHE A 422 -1.73 -23.99 -21.05
C PHE A 422 -1.70 -25.14 -20.05
N VAL A 423 -0.83 -26.13 -20.28
CA VAL A 423 -0.67 -27.31 -19.41
C VAL A 423 0.82 -27.62 -19.25
N ALA A 424 1.27 -27.77 -18.01
CA ALA A 424 2.58 -28.30 -17.66
C ALA A 424 2.43 -29.67 -16.99
N VAL A 425 3.20 -30.66 -17.44
CA VAL A 425 3.20 -32.02 -16.92
C VAL A 425 4.54 -32.31 -16.26
N GLN A 426 4.52 -32.95 -15.10
CA GLN A 426 5.71 -33.39 -14.40
C GLN A 426 5.52 -34.82 -13.89
N VAL A 427 6.45 -35.70 -14.26
CA VAL A 427 6.50 -37.08 -13.77
C VAL A 427 7.63 -37.20 -12.77
N ARG A 428 7.36 -37.81 -11.61
CA ARG A 428 8.36 -38.06 -10.57
C ARG A 428 8.24 -39.47 -10.03
N THR A 429 9.34 -40.09 -9.66
CA THR A 429 9.31 -41.35 -8.89
C THR A 429 8.62 -41.09 -7.55
N THR A 430 7.55 -41.83 -7.23
CA THR A 430 6.72 -41.57 -6.04
C THR A 430 7.53 -41.71 -4.74
N ALA A 431 8.45 -42.68 -4.69
CA ALA A 431 9.22 -42.96 -3.48
C ALA A 431 10.35 -41.95 -3.20
N THR A 432 10.93 -41.34 -4.24
CA THR A 432 12.15 -40.52 -4.12
C THR A 432 11.94 -39.06 -4.52
N GLY A 433 10.83 -38.73 -5.19
CA GLY A 433 10.56 -37.41 -5.76
C GLY A 433 11.46 -37.03 -6.94
N ALA A 434 12.34 -37.94 -7.39
CA ALA A 434 13.23 -37.72 -8.53
C ALA A 434 12.41 -37.48 -9.80
N VAL A 435 12.81 -36.47 -10.59
CA VAL A 435 12.14 -36.16 -11.87
C VAL A 435 12.44 -37.28 -12.85
N VAL A 436 11.39 -37.82 -13.47
CA VAL A 436 11.47 -38.76 -14.57
C VAL A 436 11.29 -37.95 -15.85
N ALA A 437 12.23 -38.10 -16.80
CA ALA A 437 12.05 -37.52 -18.13
C ALA A 437 10.83 -38.19 -18.76
N TRP A 438 9.84 -37.41 -19.18
CA TRP A 438 8.70 -37.91 -19.93
C TRP A 438 8.60 -37.12 -21.22
N ASP A 439 8.40 -37.83 -22.32
CA ASP A 439 8.42 -37.30 -23.69
C ASP A 439 7.20 -37.76 -24.51
N GLY A 440 6.15 -38.21 -23.84
CA GLY A 440 4.86 -38.52 -24.47
C GLY A 440 4.09 -37.29 -24.94
N ALA A 441 2.85 -37.50 -25.41
CA ALA A 441 2.02 -36.44 -25.97
C ALA A 441 0.95 -35.94 -24.98
N LEU A 442 0.49 -34.72 -25.17
CA LEU A 442 -0.64 -34.13 -24.41
C LEU A 442 -1.69 -33.62 -25.38
N THR A 443 -2.97 -33.79 -25.04
CA THR A 443 -4.09 -33.21 -25.79
C THR A 443 -5.09 -32.57 -24.84
N ILE A 444 -5.69 -31.46 -25.27
CA ILE A 444 -6.71 -30.72 -24.52
C ILE A 444 -8.02 -30.78 -25.31
N THR A 445 -9.12 -31.15 -24.65
CA THR A 445 -10.46 -31.17 -25.24
C THR A 445 -11.47 -30.69 -24.21
N GLY A 446 -11.91 -29.43 -24.34
CA GLY A 446 -12.68 -28.77 -23.28
C GLY A 446 -11.91 -28.78 -21.95
N GLY A 447 -12.56 -29.17 -20.86
CA GLY A 447 -11.92 -29.30 -19.54
C GLY A 447 -11.04 -30.53 -19.33
N GLN A 448 -10.86 -31.39 -20.33
CA GLN A 448 -10.08 -32.62 -20.21
C GLN A 448 -8.66 -32.45 -20.76
N VAL A 449 -7.67 -32.82 -19.96
CA VAL A 449 -6.28 -33.04 -20.39
C VAL A 449 -6.05 -34.54 -20.48
N SER A 450 -5.62 -35.01 -21.65
CA SER A 450 -5.24 -36.42 -21.87
C SER A 450 -3.75 -36.50 -22.14
N LEU A 451 -3.07 -37.36 -21.39
CA LEU A 451 -1.65 -37.63 -21.53
C LEU A 451 -1.45 -39.00 -22.16
N ASP A 452 -0.68 -39.05 -23.23
CA ASP A 452 -0.28 -40.27 -23.94
C ASP A 452 1.12 -40.68 -23.47
N ASN A 453 1.25 -41.93 -23.06
CA ASN A 453 2.47 -42.54 -22.57
C ASN A 453 3.26 -43.23 -23.69
N SER A 454 3.03 -42.91 -24.96
CA SER A 454 3.73 -43.53 -26.10
C SER A 454 5.14 -42.96 -26.35
N GLY A 455 5.83 -42.50 -25.30
CA GLY A 455 7.13 -41.83 -25.38
C GLY A 455 8.31 -42.81 -25.51
N ALA A 456 9.53 -42.30 -25.47
CA ALA A 456 10.72 -43.12 -25.23
C ALA A 456 10.92 -43.40 -23.74
N VAL A 457 10.36 -42.57 -22.86
CA VAL A 457 10.37 -42.77 -21.41
C VAL A 457 8.95 -42.62 -20.84
N ASP A 458 8.47 -43.72 -20.28
CA ASP A 458 7.08 -43.89 -19.88
C ASP A 458 6.92 -43.78 -18.35
N TRP A 459 5.78 -43.26 -17.91
CA TRP A 459 5.37 -43.43 -16.51
C TRP A 459 4.86 -44.84 -16.25
N SER A 460 5.00 -45.29 -15.01
CA SER A 460 4.50 -46.57 -14.49
C SER A 460 3.74 -46.36 -13.18
N VAL A 461 3.33 -47.45 -12.54
CA VAL A 461 2.65 -47.42 -11.24
C VAL A 461 3.56 -46.96 -10.08
N ALA A 462 4.86 -46.77 -10.33
CA ALA A 462 5.85 -46.28 -9.35
C ALA A 462 6.08 -44.76 -9.43
N GLU A 463 5.45 -44.08 -10.38
CA GLU A 463 5.57 -42.65 -10.59
C GLU A 463 4.31 -41.90 -10.17
N THR A 464 4.48 -40.64 -9.77
CA THR A 464 3.40 -39.67 -9.61
C THR A 464 3.43 -38.72 -10.81
N VAL A 465 2.30 -38.62 -11.51
CA VAL A 465 2.11 -37.67 -12.61
C VAL A 465 1.33 -36.47 -12.08
N SER A 466 1.91 -35.30 -12.26
CA SER A 466 1.35 -34.00 -11.86
C SER A 466 1.05 -33.17 -13.09
N VAL A 467 -0.16 -32.63 -13.17
CA VAL A 467 -0.63 -31.74 -14.23
C VAL A 467 -1.03 -30.41 -13.62
N LEU A 468 -0.40 -29.34 -14.10
CA LEU A 468 -0.71 -27.97 -13.77
C LEU A 468 -1.33 -27.30 -15.00
N ALA A 469 -2.60 -26.92 -14.90
CA ALA A 469 -3.37 -26.33 -16.00
C ALA A 469 -3.76 -24.89 -15.69
N TYR A 470 -3.76 -24.02 -16.71
CA TYR A 470 -4.15 -22.60 -16.63
C TYR A 470 -5.15 -22.25 -17.74
N ALA A 471 -6.08 -21.33 -17.46
CA ALA A 471 -6.96 -20.71 -18.47
C ALA A 471 -7.17 -19.23 -18.23
#